data_AF-A0A094JBH5-F1
#
_entry.id   AF-A0A094JBH5-F1
#
_cell.length_a   1.000
_cell.length_b   1.000
_cell.length_c   1.000
_cell.angle_alpha   90.00
_cell.angle_beta   90.00
_cell.angle_gamma   90.00
#
_symmetry.space_group_name_H-M   'P 1'
#
loop_
_entity.id
_entity.type
_entity.pdbx_description
1 polymer ?
#
loop_
_entity_poly.entity_id
_entity_poly.type
_entity_poly.pdbx_seq_one_letter_code
_entity_poly.pdbx_strand_id
1 'polypeptide(L)'
;MTSKQLGWGTFSVGFLLVGIPFWLEPYETVTVPNSFFGWGVLVVFLAAAFLRALAYFSFLHSWLIAGAIIPAVTMARTLVEVVSDPTSNNLWPLVLILAAGTGAIVAIAGAGIASLFARRG
;
A
#
# COMPACT_ATOMS: atom_id res chain seq x y z
N MET A 1 -20.98 11.21 -0.30
CA MET A 1 -19.52 11.09 -0.17
C MET A 1 -18.92 11.21 -1.57
N THR A 2 -17.96 12.11 -1.79
CA THR A 2 -17.35 12.30 -3.12
C THR A 2 -16.32 11.21 -3.44
N SER A 3 -16.04 10.95 -4.72
CA SER A 3 -15.00 9.98 -5.13
C SER A 3 -13.63 10.33 -4.53
N LYS A 4 -13.30 11.63 -4.44
CA LYS A 4 -12.07 12.08 -3.76
C LYS A 4 -12.04 11.69 -2.29
N GLN A 5 -13.10 11.95 -1.54
CA GLN A 5 -13.20 11.60 -0.12
C GLN A 5 -13.05 10.09 0.11
N LEU A 6 -13.61 9.27 -0.79
CA LEU A 6 -13.54 7.82 -0.70
C LEU A 6 -12.16 7.26 -1.04
N GLY A 7 -11.49 7.83 -2.05
CA GLY A 7 -10.11 7.48 -2.38
C GLY A 7 -9.17 7.79 -1.22
N TRP A 8 -9.24 9.00 -0.68
CA TRP A 8 -8.46 9.40 0.50
C TRP A 8 -8.79 8.59 1.74
N GLY A 9 -10.08 8.35 2.02
CA GLY A 9 -10.49 7.51 3.15
C GLY A 9 -9.95 6.09 3.05
N THR A 10 -10.02 5.48 1.86
CA THR A 10 -9.48 4.13 1.63
C THR A 10 -7.96 4.11 1.80
N PHE A 11 -7.26 5.10 1.25
CA PHE A 11 -5.82 5.23 1.42
C PHE A 11 -5.44 5.39 2.91
N SER A 12 -6.09 6.29 3.64
CA SER A 12 -5.79 6.54 5.05
C SER A 12 -6.05 5.32 5.93
N VAL A 13 -7.17 4.62 5.71
CA VAL A 13 -7.47 3.39 6.44
C VAL A 13 -6.45 2.31 6.11
N GLY A 14 -6.14 2.11 4.82
CA GLY A 14 -5.12 1.15 4.40
C GLY A 14 -3.73 1.47 4.95
N PHE A 15 -3.34 2.75 4.92
CA PHE A 15 -2.08 3.24 5.47
C PHE A 15 -1.95 2.92 6.96
N LEU A 16 -3.02 3.08 7.75
CA LEU A 16 -2.99 2.72 9.17
C LEU A 16 -3.03 1.20 9.39
N LEU A 17 -3.86 0.48 8.64
CA LEU A 17 -3.99 -0.98 8.76
C LEU A 17 -2.70 -1.73 8.40
N VAL A 18 -1.94 -1.21 7.43
CA VAL A 18 -0.61 -1.75 7.07
C VAL A 18 0.47 -1.13 7.95
N GLY A 19 0.38 0.16 8.23
CA GLY A 19 1.39 0.94 8.95
C GLY A 19 1.54 0.53 10.39
N ILE A 20 0.46 0.45 11.16
CA ILE A 20 0.52 0.12 12.59
C ILE A 20 1.28 -1.20 12.86
N PRO A 21 0.92 -2.34 12.25
CA PRO A 21 1.67 -3.58 12.49
C PRO A 21 3.12 -3.49 11.98
N PHE A 22 3.35 -2.82 10.86
CA PHE A 22 4.69 -2.66 10.30
C PHE A 22 5.60 -1.77 11.16
N TRP A 23 5.07 -0.69 11.76
CA TRP A 23 5.85 0.23 12.61
C TRP A 23 6.12 -0.35 14.00
N LEU A 24 5.28 -1.26 14.47
CA LEU A 24 5.50 -1.99 15.72
C LEU A 24 6.54 -3.11 15.59
N GLU A 25 6.91 -3.48 14.36
CA GLU A 25 7.91 -4.52 14.11
C GLU A 25 9.32 -4.03 14.50
N PRO A 26 10.04 -4.79 15.36
CA PRO A 26 11.42 -4.46 15.74
C PRO A 26 12.32 -4.31 14.51
N TYR A 27 13.23 -3.33 14.56
CA TYR A 27 14.10 -3.01 13.42
C TYR A 27 14.92 -4.22 12.91
N GLU A 28 15.37 -5.07 13.83
CA GLU A 28 16.21 -6.24 13.53
C GLU A 28 15.50 -7.31 12.68
N THR A 29 14.16 -7.32 12.66
CA THR A 29 13.37 -8.35 11.96
C THR A 29 12.75 -7.84 10.66
N VAL A 30 12.76 -6.54 10.42
CA VAL A 30 12.11 -5.92 9.27
C VAL A 30 12.86 -6.27 8.00
N THR A 31 12.18 -6.99 7.12
CA THR A 31 12.73 -7.40 5.83
C THR A 31 11.75 -7.05 4.74
N VAL A 32 12.00 -5.98 3.99
CA VAL A 32 11.16 -5.62 2.84
C VAL A 32 11.62 -6.43 1.62
N PRO A 33 10.71 -7.09 0.87
CA PRO A 33 9.25 -6.98 0.95
C PRO A 33 8.55 -7.98 1.89
N ASN A 34 9.27 -8.92 2.48
CA ASN A 34 8.70 -10.03 3.26
C ASN A 34 7.82 -9.60 4.45
N SER A 35 8.15 -8.53 5.16
CA SER A 35 7.34 -7.97 6.27
C SER A 35 5.92 -7.57 5.84
N PHE A 36 5.67 -7.35 4.54
CA PHE A 36 4.33 -7.04 4.03
C PHE A 36 3.55 -8.28 3.59
N PHE A 37 4.20 -9.43 3.41
CA PHE A 37 3.51 -10.66 3.01
C PHE A 37 2.51 -11.09 4.08
N GLY A 38 1.33 -11.54 3.64
CA GLY A 38 0.18 -11.73 4.51
C GLY A 38 -0.67 -10.45 4.61
N TRP A 39 -0.62 -9.78 5.76
CA TRP A 39 -1.57 -8.70 6.09
C TRP A 39 -1.46 -7.48 5.17
N GLY A 40 -0.24 -7.00 4.90
CA GLY A 40 -0.02 -5.85 4.02
C GLY A 40 -0.55 -6.07 2.61
N VAL A 41 -0.25 -7.25 2.04
CA VAL A 41 -0.77 -7.69 0.74
C VAL A 41 -2.29 -7.77 0.75
N LEU A 42 -2.90 -8.37 1.78
CA LEU A 42 -4.35 -8.51 1.87
C LEU A 42 -5.05 -7.14 1.86
N VAL A 43 -4.57 -6.20 2.68
CA VAL A 43 -5.16 -4.85 2.78
C VAL A 43 -5.08 -4.12 1.44
N VAL A 44 -3.92 -4.13 0.77
CA VAL A 44 -3.76 -3.47 -0.54
C VAL A 44 -4.65 -4.11 -1.60
N PHE A 45 -4.71 -5.45 -1.62
CA PHE A 45 -5.56 -6.18 -2.55
C PHE A 45 -7.03 -5.79 -2.38
N LEU A 46 -7.53 -5.83 -1.14
CA LEU A 46 -8.92 -5.49 -0.82
C LEU A 46 -9.22 -4.02 -1.10
N ALA A 47 -8.31 -3.10 -0.78
CA ALA A 47 -8.45 -1.68 -1.08
C ALA A 47 -8.58 -1.43 -2.59
N ALA A 48 -7.72 -2.06 -3.40
CA ALA A 48 -7.75 -1.94 -4.85
C ALA A 48 -9.04 -2.53 -5.44
N ALA A 49 -9.44 -3.71 -4.95
CA ALA A 49 -10.67 -4.39 -5.37
C ALA A 49 -11.91 -3.58 -4.99
N PHE A 50 -11.97 -3.06 -3.76
CA PHE A 50 -13.07 -2.24 -3.26
C PHE A 50 -13.24 -0.97 -4.07
N LEU A 51 -12.17 -0.18 -4.26
CA LEU A 51 -12.23 1.03 -5.08
C LEU A 51 -12.68 0.72 -6.50
N ARG A 52 -12.18 -0.38 -7.08
CA ARG A 52 -12.51 -0.74 -8.45
C ARG A 52 -13.93 -1.28 -8.62
N ALA A 53 -14.46 -2.00 -7.63
CA ALA A 53 -15.83 -2.51 -7.63
C ALA A 53 -16.86 -1.37 -7.59
N LEU A 54 -16.49 -0.23 -7.03
CA LEU A 54 -17.29 0.98 -7.06
C LEU A 54 -17.14 1.62 -8.44
N ALA A 55 -18.26 1.73 -9.18
CA ALA A 55 -18.31 2.21 -10.57
C ALA A 55 -17.74 3.64 -10.78
N TYR A 56 -17.36 4.33 -9.70
CA TYR A 56 -16.78 5.67 -9.71
C TYR A 56 -15.28 5.71 -10.00
N PHE A 57 -14.53 4.61 -9.86
CA PHE A 57 -13.08 4.61 -10.07
C PHE A 57 -12.67 3.81 -11.30
N SER A 58 -11.78 4.40 -12.10
CA SER A 58 -11.08 3.68 -13.16
C SER A 58 -10.06 2.69 -12.56
N PHE A 59 -9.66 1.72 -13.37
CA PHE A 59 -8.60 0.78 -13.01
C PHE A 59 -7.33 1.49 -12.55
N LEU A 60 -6.88 2.49 -13.32
CA LEU A 60 -5.66 3.25 -13.03
C LEU A 60 -5.74 3.98 -11.69
N HIS A 61 -6.87 4.64 -11.37
CA HIS A 61 -7.03 5.32 -10.08
C HIS A 61 -7.05 4.34 -8.91
N SER A 62 -7.76 3.22 -9.05
CA SER A 62 -7.83 2.19 -7.99
C SER A 62 -6.44 1.61 -7.73
N TRP A 63 -5.69 1.33 -8.80
CA TRP A 63 -4.32 0.83 -8.74
C TRP A 63 -3.38 1.83 -8.05
N LEU A 64 -3.37 3.09 -8.47
CA LEU A 64 -2.45 4.10 -7.92
C LEU A 64 -2.74 4.39 -6.44
N ILE A 65 -4.01 4.52 -6.06
CA ILE A 65 -4.39 4.82 -4.68
C ILE A 65 -4.01 3.67 -3.75
N ALA A 66 -4.41 2.44 -4.08
CA ALA A 66 -4.14 1.29 -3.23
C ALA A 66 -2.65 0.90 -3.26
N GLY A 67 -2.02 0.96 -4.44
CA GLY A 67 -0.61 0.61 -4.62
C GLY A 67 0.35 1.55 -3.88
N ALA A 68 -0.07 2.79 -3.60
CA ALA A 68 0.73 3.75 -2.84
C ALA A 68 0.77 3.46 -1.32
N ILE A 69 -0.10 2.59 -0.79
CA ILE A 69 -0.20 2.33 0.65
C ILE A 69 1.13 1.82 1.23
N ILE A 70 1.66 0.71 0.69
CA ILE A 70 2.89 0.08 1.17
C ILE A 70 4.10 1.04 1.09
N PRO A 71 4.42 1.67 -0.07
CA PRO A 71 5.56 2.60 -0.12
C PRO A 71 5.37 3.83 0.75
N ALA A 72 4.15 4.33 0.95
CA ALA A 72 3.91 5.44 1.88
C ALA A 72 4.17 5.02 3.34
N VAL A 73 3.73 3.83 3.74
CA VAL A 73 4.00 3.27 5.07
C VAL A 73 5.50 3.09 5.31
N THR A 74 6.21 2.55 4.32
CA THR A 74 7.67 2.41 4.35
C THR A 74 8.35 3.76 4.46
N MET A 75 7.96 4.73 3.63
CA MET A 75 8.51 6.09 3.65
C MET A 75 8.32 6.76 5.01
N ALA A 76 7.15 6.63 5.62
CA ALA A 76 6.88 7.19 6.94
C ALA A 76 7.86 6.64 8.00
N ARG A 77 8.09 5.33 8.00
CA ARG A 77 9.07 4.69 8.88
C ARG A 77 10.50 5.16 8.58
N THR A 78 10.89 5.14 7.32
CA THR A 78 12.22 5.57 6.86
C THR A 78 12.52 7.02 7.27
N LEU A 79 11.55 7.94 7.15
CA LEU A 79 11.75 9.33 7.54
C LEU A 79 12.03 9.46 9.05
N VAL A 80 11.31 8.71 9.89
CA VAL A 80 11.55 8.69 11.33
C VAL A 80 12.96 8.16 11.66
N GLU A 81 13.36 7.08 10.97
CA GLU A 81 14.68 6.45 11.17
C GLU A 81 15.82 7.37 10.70
N VAL A 82 15.73 7.94 9.50
CA VAL A 82 16.77 8.83 8.94
C VAL A 82 16.91 10.13 9.73
N VAL A 83 15.80 10.68 10.25
CA VAL A 83 15.84 11.87 11.12
C VAL A 83 16.50 11.54 12.48
N SER A 84 16.32 10.32 12.98
CA SER A 84 16.88 9.92 14.28
C SER A 84 18.36 9.52 14.19
N ASP A 85 18.73 8.79 13.13
CA ASP A 85 20.09 8.40 12.82
C ASP A 85 20.28 8.35 11.29
N PRO A 86 20.89 9.38 10.68
CA PRO A 86 21.11 9.44 9.24
C PRO A 86 21.97 8.32 8.66
N THR A 87 22.75 7.62 9.51
CA THR A 87 23.65 6.54 9.08
C THR A 87 23.02 5.16 9.17
N SER A 88 21.87 5.04 9.85
CA SER A 88 21.21 3.77 10.12
C SER A 88 20.70 3.03 8.87
N ASN A 89 20.42 3.74 7.77
CA ASN A 89 19.63 3.17 6.69
C ASN A 89 20.07 3.60 5.27
N ASN A 90 21.34 3.39 4.90
CA ASN A 90 21.88 3.76 3.58
C ASN A 90 21.19 3.09 2.37
N LEU A 91 20.41 2.02 2.59
CA LEU A 91 19.68 1.29 1.55
C LEU A 91 18.23 1.72 1.39
N TRP A 92 17.79 2.75 2.12
CA TRP A 92 16.40 3.21 2.10
C TRP A 92 15.80 3.43 0.69
N PRO A 93 16.53 3.93 -0.33
CA PRO A 93 15.94 4.09 -1.66
C PRO A 93 15.55 2.75 -2.29
N LEU A 94 16.37 1.72 -2.09
CA LEU A 94 16.09 0.36 -2.59
C LEU A 94 14.87 -0.23 -1.89
N VAL A 95 14.78 -0.05 -0.57
CA VAL A 95 13.63 -0.50 0.24
C VAL A 95 12.32 0.12 -0.28
N LEU A 96 12.33 1.42 -0.60
CA LEU A 96 11.15 2.09 -1.18
C LEU A 96 10.79 1.56 -2.57
N ILE A 97 11.77 1.25 -3.41
CA ILE A 97 11.53 0.66 -4.74
C ILE A 97 10.86 -0.71 -4.60
N LEU A 98 11.35 -1.56 -3.69
CA LEU A 98 10.76 -2.88 -3.41
C LEU A 98 9.35 -2.76 -2.82
N ALA A 99 9.15 -1.82 -1.90
CA ALA A 99 7.85 -1.51 -1.31
C ALA A 99 6.83 -1.04 -2.38
N ALA A 100 7.26 -0.14 -3.27
CA ALA A 100 6.44 0.36 -4.36
C ALA A 100 6.08 -0.74 -5.37
N GLY A 101 7.05 -1.57 -5.76
CA GLY A 101 6.82 -2.73 -6.62
C GLY A 101 5.81 -3.70 -6.01
N THR A 102 5.95 -4.00 -4.71
CA THR A 102 5.02 -4.87 -3.97
C THR A 102 3.60 -4.31 -3.96
N GLY A 103 3.43 -3.05 -3.55
CA GLY A 103 2.12 -2.38 -3.55
C GLY A 103 1.49 -2.34 -4.93
N ALA A 104 2.26 -2.01 -5.96
CA ALA A 104 1.78 -1.93 -7.33
C ALA A 104 1.30 -3.29 -7.88
N ILE A 105 2.09 -4.35 -7.72
CA ILE A 105 1.74 -5.70 -8.21
C ILE A 105 0.45 -6.19 -7.55
N VAL A 106 0.35 -6.04 -6.23
CA VAL A 106 -0.82 -6.48 -5.46
C VAL A 106 -2.07 -5.69 -5.83
N ALA A 107 -1.94 -4.37 -5.99
CA ALA A 107 -3.06 -3.53 -6.37
C ALA A 107 -3.54 -3.80 -7.80
N ILE A 108 -2.63 -4.15 -8.74
CA ILE A 108 -3.00 -4.64 -10.08
C ILE A 108 -3.86 -5.91 -9.96
N ALA A 109 -3.46 -6.86 -9.12
CA ALA A 109 -4.22 -8.10 -8.93
C ALA A 109 -5.62 -7.82 -8.37
N GLY A 110 -5.73 -6.98 -7.32
CA GLY A 110 -7.01 -6.61 -6.70
C GLY A 110 -7.94 -5.87 -7.66
N ALA A 111 -7.45 -4.83 -8.31
CA ALA A 111 -8.22 -4.09 -9.31
C ALA A 111 -8.55 -4.94 -10.54
N GLY A 112 -7.66 -5.84 -10.94
CA GLY A 112 -7.84 -6.75 -12.07
C GLY A 112 -8.99 -7.70 -11.84
N ILE A 113 -8.98 -8.40 -10.70
CA ILE A 113 -10.05 -9.32 -10.30
C ILE A 113 -11.39 -8.59 -10.20
N ALA A 114 -11.45 -7.45 -9.51
CA ALA A 114 -12.69 -6.67 -9.44
C ALA A 114 -13.19 -6.21 -10.81
N SER A 115 -12.29 -5.91 -11.76
CA SER A 115 -12.66 -5.52 -13.12
C SER A 115 -13.31 -6.65 -13.91
N LEU A 116 -12.99 -7.92 -13.62
CA LEU A 116 -13.64 -9.07 -14.25
C LEU A 116 -15.10 -9.21 -13.82
N PHE A 117 -15.40 -8.87 -12.55
CA PHE A 117 -16.76 -8.88 -12.03
C PHE A 117 -17.57 -7.64 -12.45
N ALA A 118 -16.93 -6.48 -12.56
CA ALA A 118 -17.59 -5.24 -12.95
C ALA A 118 -18.06 -5.20 -14.42
N ARG A 119 -17.60 -6.12 -15.28
CA ARG A 119 -18.01 -6.22 -16.70
C ARG A 119 -19.19 -7.17 -16.95
N ARG A 120 -19.72 -7.83 -15.92
CA ARG A 120 -20.80 -8.83 -16.03
C ARG A 120 -22.15 -8.35 -15.44
N GLY A 121 -22.28 -7.05 -15.14
CA GLY A 121 -23.51 -6.42 -14.66
C GLY A 121 -24.07 -5.45 -15.67
#